data_AF-A0A8S3Y7Y4-F1
#
_entry.id   AF-A0A8S3Y7Y4-F1
#
_cell.length_a   1.000
_cell.length_b   1.000
_cell.length_c   1.000
_cell.angle_alpha   90.00
_cell.angle_beta   90.00
_cell.angle_gamma   90.00
#
_symmetry.space_group_name_H-M   'P 1'
#
loop_
_entity.id
_entity.type
_entity.pdbx_description
1 polymer ?
#
loop_
_entity_poly.entity_id
_entity_poly.type
_entity_poly.pdbx_seq_one_letter_code
_entity_poly.pdbx_strand_id
1 'polypeptide(L)'
;MFTSDSNRSCPQNFETITGPEIIRSEVVFALNKAKSEKAIGPDKINVELLKLLEPEQGDVLINFFNSIYNSGKIPQDWVKSTFITLPKKRNAKTCLD
;
A
#
# COMPACT_ATOMS: atom_id res chain seq x y z
N MET A 1 21.32 -15.89 24.76
CA MET A 1 20.10 -16.35 25.43
C MET A 1 18.95 -15.56 24.82
N PHE A 2 18.32 -16.11 23.78
CA PHE A 2 17.23 -15.44 23.07
C PHE A 2 15.93 -15.88 23.75
N THR A 3 15.31 -14.99 24.52
CA THR A 3 14.00 -15.26 25.11
C THR A 3 12.97 -15.17 24.00
N SER A 4 12.31 -16.29 23.73
CA SER A 4 11.13 -16.41 22.87
C SER A 4 10.01 -15.53 23.42
N ASP A 5 9.67 -14.45 22.70
CA ASP A 5 8.45 -13.66 22.93
C ASP A 5 7.23 -14.48 22.51
N SER A 6 6.86 -15.45 23.33
CA SER A 6 5.82 -16.45 23.06
C SER A 6 4.42 -16.03 23.54
N ASN A 7 4.19 -14.76 23.89
CA ASN A 7 2.91 -14.30 24.46
C ASN A 7 2.40 -12.99 23.87
N ARG A 8 2.45 -12.82 22.55
CA ARG A 8 1.62 -11.80 21.88
C ARG A 8 0.22 -12.39 21.64
N SER A 9 -0.52 -12.67 22.70
CA SER A 9 -1.94 -13.00 22.57
C SER A 9 -2.68 -11.73 22.20
N CYS A 10 -3.03 -11.58 20.92
CA CYS A 10 -3.96 -10.54 20.49
C CYS A 10 -5.29 -10.73 21.25
N PRO A 11 -5.83 -9.69 21.91
CA PRO A 11 -7.13 -9.79 22.57
C PRO A 11 -8.19 -10.17 21.55
N GLN A 12 -8.87 -11.30 21.80
CA GLN A 12 -9.95 -11.81 20.96
C GLN A 12 -11.26 -11.08 21.30
N ASN A 13 -11.32 -9.79 21.00
CA ASN A 13 -12.59 -9.06 20.89
C ASN A 13 -12.68 -8.54 19.46
N PHE A 14 -13.01 -9.43 18.53
CA PHE A 14 -13.42 -9.07 17.17
C PHE A 14 -14.91 -8.69 17.22
N GLU A 15 -15.23 -7.54 17.83
CA GLU A 15 -16.40 -6.82 17.34
C GLU A 15 -16.08 -6.48 15.88
N THR A 16 -16.93 -6.88 14.94
CA THR A 16 -16.79 -6.52 13.53
C THR A 16 -17.00 -5.02 13.39
N ILE A 17 -15.97 -4.25 13.71
CA ILE A 17 -15.87 -2.82 13.42
C ILE A 17 -15.55 -2.74 11.92
N THR A 18 -16.55 -3.04 11.09
CA THR A 18 -16.46 -2.81 9.66
C THR A 18 -16.52 -1.29 9.48
N GLY A 19 -15.42 -0.69 9.03
CA GLY A 19 -15.40 0.72 8.68
C GLY A 19 -16.24 1.01 7.42
N PRO A 20 -16.45 2.28 7.08
CA PRO A 20 -17.16 2.66 5.86
C PRO A 20 -16.44 2.12 4.61
N GLU A 21 -17.21 1.90 3.54
CA GLU A 21 -16.63 1.54 2.24
C GLU A 21 -15.74 2.66 1.70
N ILE A 22 -14.70 2.27 0.98
CA ILE A 22 -13.82 3.19 0.27
C ILE A 22 -14.62 3.80 -0.87
N ILE A 23 -14.71 5.13 -0.89
CA ILE A 23 -15.51 5.87 -1.88
C ILE A 23 -14.64 6.36 -3.04
N ARG A 24 -15.29 6.62 -4.19
CA ARG A 24 -14.60 7.08 -5.41
C ARG A 24 -13.75 8.34 -5.19
N SER A 25 -14.25 9.31 -4.43
CA SER A 25 -13.54 10.56 -4.17
C SER A 25 -12.22 10.33 -3.40
N GLU A 26 -12.16 9.35 -2.51
CA GLU A 26 -10.92 8.99 -1.80
C GLU A 26 -9.88 8.40 -2.74
N VAL A 27 -10.31 7.50 -3.64
CA VAL A 27 -9.42 6.89 -4.63
C VAL A 27 -8.88 7.94 -5.61
N VAL A 28 -9.75 8.81 -6.13
CA VAL A 28 -9.35 9.90 -7.02
C VAL A 28 -8.41 10.87 -6.30
N PHE A 29 -8.71 11.22 -5.05
CA PHE A 29 -7.84 12.08 -4.24
C PHE A 29 -6.47 11.42 -4.00
N ALA A 30 -6.43 10.13 -3.70
CA ALA A 30 -5.19 9.38 -3.49
C ALA A 30 -4.35 9.32 -4.77
N LEU A 31 -4.96 9.05 -5.92
CA LEU A 31 -4.29 9.05 -7.23
C LEU A 31 -3.69 10.43 -7.56
N ASN A 32 -4.46 11.50 -7.34
CA ASN A 32 -3.98 12.87 -7.57
C ASN A 32 -2.83 13.25 -6.64
N LYS A 33 -2.87 12.81 -5.38
CA LYS A 33 -1.83 13.08 -4.38
C LYS A 33 -0.56 12.26 -4.60
N ALA A 34 -0.64 11.13 -5.29
CA ALA A 34 0.50 10.26 -5.51
C ALA A 34 1.55 10.95 -6.40
N LYS A 35 2.82 10.93 -5.96
CA LYS A 35 3.94 11.59 -6.68
C LYS A 35 4.36 10.75 -7.89
N SER A 36 4.57 11.41 -9.02
CA SER A 36 5.15 10.80 -10.23
C SER A 36 6.65 10.51 -10.05
N GLU A 37 7.26 9.83 -11.03
CA GLU A 37 8.70 9.51 -11.10
C GLU A 37 9.21 8.61 -9.95
N LYS A 38 8.33 7.75 -9.45
CA LYS A 38 8.71 6.72 -8.47
C LYS A 38 9.24 5.49 -9.16
N ALA A 39 10.08 4.76 -8.41
CA ALA A 39 10.59 3.48 -8.86
C ALA A 39 9.42 2.55 -9.17
N ILE A 40 9.47 1.94 -10.35
CA ILE A 40 8.44 1.02 -10.83
C ILE A 40 8.61 -0.32 -10.10
N GLY A 41 7.49 -0.94 -9.72
CA GLY A 41 7.50 -2.26 -9.10
C GLY A 41 7.88 -3.39 -10.07
N PRO A 42 8.03 -4.62 -9.57
CA PRO A 42 8.27 -5.80 -10.40
C PRO A 42 7.16 -6.07 -11.43
N ASP A 43 5.96 -5.55 -11.19
CA ASP A 43 4.78 -5.58 -12.04
C ASP A 43 4.85 -4.64 -13.26
N LYS A 44 5.86 -3.75 -13.30
CA LYS A 44 6.04 -2.74 -14.35
C LYS A 44 4.91 -1.71 -14.44
N ILE A 45 4.12 -1.56 -13.38
CA ILE A 45 3.03 -0.59 -13.31
C ILE A 45 3.52 0.64 -12.57
N ASN A 46 3.46 1.80 -13.23
CA ASN A 46 3.78 3.08 -12.61
C ASN A 46 2.50 3.82 -12.20
N VAL A 47 2.66 4.83 -11.35
CA VAL A 47 1.53 5.64 -10.88
C VAL A 47 0.95 6.50 -12.00
N GLU A 48 1.75 6.86 -12.99
CA GLU A 48 1.28 7.65 -14.13
C GLU A 48 0.23 6.88 -14.94
N LEU A 49 0.40 5.57 -15.15
CA LEU A 49 -0.61 4.72 -15.77
C LEU A 49 -1.91 4.69 -14.95
N LEU A 50 -1.80 4.63 -13.62
CA LEU A 50 -2.97 4.64 -12.74
C LEU A 50 -3.70 5.99 -12.75
N LYS A 51 -2.98 7.10 -12.97
CA LYS A 51 -3.57 8.44 -13.14
C LYS A 51 -4.27 8.62 -14.50
N LEU A 52 -3.88 7.85 -15.52
CA LEU A 52 -4.54 7.84 -16.83
C LEU A 52 -5.86 7.09 -16.82
N LEU A 53 -6.10 6.25 -15.80
CA LEU A 53 -7.42 5.65 -15.61
C LEU A 53 -8.43 6.76 -15.38
N GLU A 54 -9.35 6.92 -16.33
CA GLU A 54 -10.38 7.93 -16.23
C GLU A 54 -11.22 7.70 -14.96
N PRO A 55 -11.82 8.77 -14.37
CA PRO A 55 -12.64 8.65 -13.16
C PRO A 55 -13.79 7.65 -13.30
N GLU A 56 -14.27 7.40 -14.51
CA GLU A 56 -15.30 6.40 -14.83
C GLU A 56 -14.76 4.96 -14.81
N GLN A 57 -13.47 4.76 -15.08
CA GLN A 57 -12.80 3.46 -15.04
C GLN A 57 -12.26 3.10 -13.64
N GLY A 58 -12.26 4.07 -12.71
CA GLY A 58 -11.81 3.92 -11.33
C GLY A 58 -12.62 2.91 -10.49
N ASP A 59 -13.80 2.49 -10.95
CA ASP A 59 -14.63 1.50 -10.27
C ASP A 59 -13.93 0.15 -10.10
N VAL A 60 -13.04 -0.21 -11.03
CA VAL A 60 -12.25 -1.43 -10.90
C VAL A 60 -11.35 -1.36 -9.66
N LEU A 61 -10.70 -0.21 -9.42
CA LEU A 61 -9.85 0.00 -8.24
C LEU A 61 -10.67 0.02 -6.96
N ILE A 62 -11.81 0.71 -6.97
CA ILE A 62 -12.70 0.82 -5.81
C ILE A 62 -13.22 -0.56 -5.41
N ASN A 63 -13.76 -1.32 -6.37
CA ASN A 63 -14.27 -2.66 -6.14
C ASN A 63 -13.16 -3.61 -5.67
N PHE A 64 -11.95 -3.48 -6.23
CA PHE A 64 -10.80 -4.26 -5.81
C PHE A 64 -10.41 -3.97 -4.34
N PHE A 65 -10.26 -2.71 -3.96
CA PHE A 65 -9.88 -2.34 -2.59
C PHE A 65 -10.99 -2.66 -1.58
N ASN A 66 -12.26 -2.41 -1.92
CA ASN A 66 -13.38 -2.78 -1.06
C ASN A 66 -13.51 -4.29 -0.89
N SER A 67 -13.23 -5.09 -1.93
CA SER A 67 -13.19 -6.56 -1.82
C SER A 67 -12.10 -7.03 -0.84
N ILE A 68 -10.89 -6.44 -0.90
CA ILE A 68 -9.81 -6.73 0.05
C ILE A 68 -10.20 -6.29 1.47
N TYR A 69 -10.76 -5.09 1.61
CA TYR A 69 -11.16 -4.52 2.89
C TYR A 69 -12.25 -5.37 3.57
N ASN A 70 -13.31 -5.71 2.84
CA ASN A 70 -14.44 -6.49 3.34
C ASN A 70 -14.10 -7.95 3.62
N SER A 71 -13.23 -8.55 2.80
CA SER A 71 -12.80 -9.94 3.02
C SER A 71 -11.75 -10.08 4.12
N GLY A 72 -11.04 -9.00 4.46
CA GLY A 72 -9.87 -9.03 5.36
C GLY A 72 -8.70 -9.85 4.81
N LYS A 73 -8.76 -10.29 3.55
CA LYS A 73 -7.75 -11.15 2.93
C LYS A 73 -6.75 -10.30 2.16
N ILE A 74 -5.55 -10.17 2.72
CA ILE A 74 -4.44 -9.48 2.06
C ILE A 74 -3.86 -10.38 0.94
N PRO A 75 -3.63 -9.86 -0.28
CA PRO A 75 -2.96 -10.60 -1.33
C PRO A 75 -1.59 -11.13 -0.89
N GLN A 76 -1.27 -12.39 -1.19
CA GLN A 76 -0.02 -13.01 -0.76
C GLN A 76 1.23 -12.27 -1.26
N ASP A 77 1.13 -11.60 -2.40
CA ASP A 77 2.25 -10.83 -2.97
C ASP A 77 2.52 -9.54 -2.21
N TRP A 78 1.55 -8.99 -1.47
CA TRP A 78 1.77 -7.82 -0.60
C TRP A 78 2.50 -8.20 0.70
N VAL A 79 2.53 -9.49 1.05
CA VAL A 79 3.27 -10.00 2.21
C VAL A 79 4.76 -10.21 1.87
N LYS A 80 5.12 -10.16 0.59
CA LYS A 80 6.49 -10.32 0.11
C LYS A 80 7.13 -8.95 -0.14
N SER A 81 8.42 -8.81 0.17
CA SER A 81 9.18 -7.59 -0.09
C SER A 81 10.42 -7.90 -0.92
N THR A 82 10.69 -7.07 -1.94
CA THR A 82 11.91 -7.13 -2.74
C THR A 82 12.85 -6.02 -2.30
N PHE A 83 14.06 -6.38 -1.90
CA PHE A 83 15.07 -5.43 -1.45
C PHE A 83 16.13 -5.20 -2.54
N ILE A 84 16.32 -3.95 -2.93
CA ILE A 84 17.39 -3.53 -3.84
C ILE A 84 18.33 -2.63 -3.05
N THR A 85 19.59 -3.05 -2.92
CA THR A 85 20.61 -2.27 -2.23
C THR A 85 21.06 -1.10 -3.10
N LEU A 86 20.80 0.13 -2.66
CA LEU A 86 21.31 1.34 -3.30
C LEU A 86 22.53 1.87 -2.54
N PRO A 87 23.65 2.17 -3.22
CA PRO A 87 24.82 2.73 -2.56
C PRO A 87 24.50 4.11 -2.00
N LYS A 88 24.58 4.26 -0.67
CA LYS A 88 24.40 5.57 -0.02
C LYS A 88 25.64 6.44 -0.22
N LYS A 89 25.44 7.76 -0.37
CA LYS A 89 26.52 8.74 -0.36
C LYS A 89 27.22 8.70 1.02
N ARG A 90 28.54 8.48 1.02
CA ARG A 90 29.36 8.47 2.24
C ARG A 90 29.33 9.86 2.90
N ASN A 91 29.18 9.91 4.22
CA ASN A 91 29.25 11.15 5.03
C ASN A 91 28.20 12.23 4.70
N ALA A 92 27.00 11.85 4.25
CA ALA A 92 25.89 12.81 4.14
C ALA A 92 25.48 13.32 5.54
N LYS A 93 25.85 14.56 5.87
CA LYS A 93 25.43 15.26 7.11
C LYS A 93 24.25 16.20 6.90
N THR A 94 23.97 16.53 5.65
CA THR A 94 22.89 17.43 5.25
C THR A 94 22.21 16.85 4.01
N CYS A 95 20.89 16.97 3.97
CA CYS A 95 20.11 16.69 2.77
C CYS A 95 20.36 17.84 1.78
N LEU A 96 21.00 17.54 0.66
CA LEU A 96 21.01 18.44 -0.49
C LEU A 96 19.89 17.93 -1.40
N ASP A 97 18.98 18.84 -1.74
CA ASP A 97 17.83 18.58 -2.61
C ASP A 97 18.24 18.16 -4.02
#